data_AF-A0A3N5WIL8-F1
#
_entry.id   AF-A0A3N5WIL8-F1
#
_cell.length_a   1.000
_cell.length_b   1.000
_cell.length_c   1.000
_cell.angle_alpha   90.00
_cell.angle_beta   90.00
_cell.angle_gamma   90.00
#
_symmetry.space_group_name_H-M   'P 1'
#
loop_
_entity.id
_entity.type
_entity.pdbx_description
1 polymer ?
#
loop_
_entity_poly.entity_id
_entity_poly.type
_entity_poly.pdbx_seq_one_letter_code
_entity_poly.pdbx_strand_id
1 'polypeptide(L)'
;MIQIANAPCSWGVLEFDLEGEAAGFAQVLDEMVETGYAGTELGDWGFMPTDPEKLAEEIHARELTLLAAFVPVMLKDPSCHAGGIEA
;
A
#
# COMPACT_ATOMS: atom_id res chain seq x y z
N MET A 1 16.23 12.84 -13.25
CA MET A 1 14.78 13.03 -13.46
C MET A 1 14.09 12.63 -12.16
N ILE A 2 13.02 13.32 -11.74
CA ILE A 2 12.29 12.97 -10.51
C ILE A 2 11.31 11.83 -10.85
N GLN A 3 11.27 10.79 -10.02
CA GLN A 3 10.27 9.71 -10.12
C GLN A 3 9.07 10.04 -9.24
N ILE A 4 7.87 9.75 -9.73
CA ILE A 4 6.60 10.03 -9.05
C ILE A 4 5.91 8.72 -8.74
N ALA A 5 5.34 8.62 -7.53
CA ALA A 5 4.61 7.46 -7.05
C ALA A 5 3.25 7.89 -6.50
N ASN A 6 2.36 6.91 -6.28
CA ASN A 6 1.04 7.15 -5.70
C ASN A 6 0.65 6.04 -4.73
N ALA A 7 -0.17 6.37 -3.73
CA ALA A 7 -0.67 5.41 -2.76
C ALA A 7 -2.03 4.82 -3.22
N PRO A 8 -2.35 3.58 -2.82
CA PRO A 8 -3.64 2.95 -3.14
C PRO A 8 -4.87 3.73 -2.69
N CYS A 9 -4.74 4.62 -1.70
CA CYS A 9 -5.83 5.47 -1.22
C CYS A 9 -6.45 6.36 -2.32
N SER A 10 -5.69 6.72 -3.35
CA SER A 10 -6.21 7.44 -4.53
C SER A 10 -7.23 6.62 -5.34
N TRP A 11 -7.25 5.28 -5.18
CA TRP A 11 -8.22 4.35 -5.78
C TRP A 11 -9.39 4.02 -4.84
N GLY A 12 -9.52 4.73 -3.72
CA GLY A 12 -10.56 4.45 -2.74
C GLY A 12 -10.29 3.22 -1.87
N VAL A 13 -9.07 2.68 -1.91
CA VAL A 13 -8.58 1.70 -0.92
C VAL A 13 -8.29 2.46 0.36
N LEU A 14 -9.32 2.63 1.20
CA LEU A 14 -9.27 3.38 2.45
C LEU A 14 -9.72 2.50 3.61
N GLU A 15 -9.16 2.78 4.79
CA GLU A 15 -9.37 2.12 6.09
C GLU A 15 -10.79 2.25 6.69
N PHE A 16 -11.80 2.70 5.93
CA PHE A 16 -13.11 3.08 6.50
C PHE A 16 -14.27 2.68 5.60
N ASP A 17 -15.36 2.21 6.24
CA ASP A 17 -16.66 1.76 5.70
C ASP A 17 -17.25 2.64 4.57
N LEU A 18 -16.63 2.60 3.39
CA LEU A 18 -17.17 3.19 2.18
C LEU A 18 -18.11 2.18 1.53
N GLU A 19 -19.33 2.60 1.24
CA GLU A 19 -20.29 1.79 0.50
C GLU A 19 -19.77 1.57 -0.94
N GLY A 20 -19.34 0.34 -1.25
CA GLY A 20 -18.89 -0.06 -2.59
C GLY A 20 -17.85 -1.18 -2.56
N GLU A 21 -17.63 -1.85 -3.69
CA GLU A 21 -16.50 -2.77 -3.85
C GLU A 21 -15.23 -1.95 -4.14
N ALA A 22 -14.25 -2.03 -3.26
CA ALA A 22 -12.94 -1.43 -3.50
C ALA A 22 -12.20 -2.18 -4.62
N ALA A 23 -11.44 -1.46 -5.44
CA ALA A 23 -10.58 -2.07 -6.46
C ALA A 23 -9.56 -3.02 -5.80
N GLY A 24 -9.37 -4.21 -6.40
CA GLY A 24 -8.34 -5.14 -5.95
C GLY A 24 -6.94 -4.62 -6.25
N PHE A 25 -5.94 -5.06 -5.49
CA PHE A 25 -4.57 -4.56 -5.62
C PHE A 25 -4.00 -4.69 -7.03
N ALA A 26 -4.27 -5.80 -7.74
CA ALA A 26 -3.77 -6.01 -9.08
C ALA A 26 -4.24 -4.90 -10.04
N GLN A 27 -5.54 -4.56 -9.99
CA GLN A 27 -6.09 -3.46 -10.78
C GLN A 27 -5.44 -2.13 -10.42
N VAL A 28 -5.29 -1.83 -9.13
CA VAL A 28 -4.65 -0.58 -8.68
C VAL A 28 -3.22 -0.46 -9.19
N LEU A 29 -2.42 -1.53 -9.09
CA LEU A 29 -1.03 -1.53 -9.57
C LEU A 29 -0.96 -1.42 -11.10
N ASP A 30 -1.84 -2.09 -11.83
CA ASP A 30 -1.91 -2.00 -13.30
C ASP A 30 -2.25 -0.56 -13.73
N GLU A 31 -3.26 0.04 -13.13
CA GLU A 31 -3.67 1.43 -13.43
C GLU A 31 -2.61 2.46 -13.04
N MET A 32 -1.81 2.20 -12.00
CA MET A 32 -0.65 3.03 -11.65
C MET A 32 0.40 3.05 -12.76
N VAL A 33 0.71 1.88 -13.33
CA VAL A 33 1.63 1.74 -14.47
C VAL A 33 1.07 2.44 -15.70
N GLU A 34 -0.21 2.21 -16.02
CA GLU A 34 -0.88 2.86 -17.17
C GLU A 34 -0.88 4.38 -17.06
N THR A 35 -0.96 4.92 -15.84
CA THR A 35 -0.90 6.37 -15.56
C THR A 35 0.53 6.93 -15.59
N GLY A 36 1.56 6.06 -15.56
CA GLY A 36 2.96 6.44 -15.60
C GLY A 36 3.61 6.70 -14.22
N TYR A 37 3.03 6.18 -13.14
CA TYR A 37 3.69 6.17 -11.84
C TYR A 37 4.82 5.14 -11.81
N ALA A 38 5.90 5.47 -11.11
CA ALA A 38 7.09 4.62 -10.98
C ALA A 38 7.10 3.80 -9.67
N GLY A 39 6.09 3.96 -8.81
CA GLY A 39 6.05 3.28 -7.54
C GLY A 39 4.74 3.48 -6.79
N THR A 40 4.65 2.75 -5.67
CA THR A 40 3.48 2.73 -4.80
C THR A 40 3.85 2.63 -3.32
N GLU A 41 2.85 2.74 -2.47
CA GLU A 41 2.90 2.39 -1.06
C GLU A 41 2.14 1.07 -0.84
N LEU A 42 2.42 0.39 0.28
CA LEU A 42 1.87 -0.94 0.56
C LEU A 42 0.33 -0.97 0.61
N GLY A 43 -0.29 0.18 0.93
CA GLY A 43 -1.68 0.23 1.36
C GLY A 43 -1.85 -0.42 2.74
N ASP A 44 -3.09 -0.75 3.07
CA ASP A 44 -3.44 -1.36 4.35
C ASP A 44 -2.86 -2.78 4.45
N TRP A 45 -2.52 -3.20 5.67
CA TRP A 45 -2.01 -4.53 5.90
C TRP A 45 -3.02 -5.60 5.45
N GLY A 46 -2.62 -6.45 4.50
CA GLY A 46 -3.47 -7.47 3.89
C GLY A 46 -4.19 -7.04 2.61
N PHE A 47 -4.07 -5.79 2.16
CA PHE A 47 -4.53 -5.37 0.84
C PHE A 47 -3.69 -6.01 -0.29
N MET A 48 -2.36 -5.96 -0.14
CA MET A 48 -1.39 -6.68 -0.96
C MET A 48 -0.93 -7.98 -0.26
N PRO A 49 -0.26 -8.90 -0.95
CA PRO A 49 0.34 -10.07 -0.31
C PRO A 49 1.23 -9.69 0.87
N THR A 50 1.04 -10.37 2.00
CA THR A 50 1.86 -10.20 3.21
C THR A 50 3.11 -11.08 3.22
N ASP A 51 3.16 -12.07 2.33
CA ASP A 51 4.37 -12.82 2.05
C ASP A 51 5.34 -11.93 1.23
N PRO A 52 6.57 -11.71 1.71
CA PRO A 52 7.48 -10.74 1.12
C PRO A 52 7.96 -11.14 -0.28
N GLU A 53 8.05 -12.45 -0.58
CA GLU A 53 8.46 -12.91 -1.92
C GLU A 53 7.34 -12.64 -2.92
N LYS A 54 6.09 -12.98 -2.57
CA LYS A 54 4.93 -12.69 -3.41
C LYS A 54 4.69 -11.21 -3.60
N LEU A 55 4.89 -10.40 -2.56
CA LEU A 55 4.79 -8.95 -2.66
C LEU A 55 5.82 -8.39 -3.64
N ALA A 56 7.08 -8.82 -3.52
CA ALA A 56 8.13 -8.40 -4.44
C ALA A 56 7.85 -8.83 -5.88
N GLU A 57 7.30 -10.04 -6.10
CA GLU A 57 6.87 -10.51 -7.41
C GLU A 57 5.82 -9.59 -8.03
N GLU A 58 4.76 -9.25 -7.29
CA GLU A 58 3.67 -8.39 -7.79
C GLU A 58 4.14 -6.96 -8.13
N ILE A 59 5.03 -6.41 -7.31
CA ILE A 59 5.59 -5.06 -7.49
C ILE A 59 6.56 -5.02 -8.68
N HIS A 60 7.51 -5.96 -8.74
CA HIS A 60 8.53 -5.97 -9.80
C HIS A 60 8.00 -6.41 -11.15
N ALA A 61 6.98 -7.28 -11.20
CA ALA A 61 6.33 -7.67 -12.46
C ALA A 61 5.74 -6.47 -13.22
N ARG A 62 5.50 -5.36 -12.51
CA ARG A 62 4.94 -4.10 -13.03
C ARG A 62 5.97 -2.97 -13.11
N GLU A 63 7.24 -3.28 -12.87
CA GLU A 63 8.33 -2.29 -12.80
C GLU A 63 8.09 -1.15 -11.80
N LEU A 64 7.27 -1.39 -10.77
CA LEU A 64 7.00 -0.45 -9.70
C LEU A 64 8.05 -0.59 -8.58
N THR A 65 8.25 0.48 -7.83
CA THR A 65 9.00 0.48 -6.57
C THR A 65 8.05 0.58 -5.38
N LEU A 66 8.22 -0.26 -4.36
CA LEU A 66 7.54 -0.11 -3.08
C LEU A 66 8.30 0.89 -2.21
N LEU A 67 7.67 2.02 -1.86
CA LEU A 67 8.36 3.17 -1.24
C LEU A 67 8.11 3.30 0.26
N ALA A 68 6.91 2.95 0.71
CA ALA A 68 6.49 3.13 2.09
C ALA A 68 5.36 2.17 2.47
N ALA A 69 5.15 2.05 3.77
CA ALA A 69 4.00 1.38 4.37
C ALA A 69 3.51 2.22 5.56
N PHE A 70 2.21 2.16 5.81
CA PHE A 70 1.63 2.75 7.01
C PHE A 70 1.67 1.73 8.16
N VAL A 71 2.06 2.20 9.35
CA VAL A 71 2.08 1.40 10.58
C VAL A 71 1.18 2.10 11.58
N PRO A 72 0.00 1.52 11.94
CA PRO A 72 -1.06 2.22 12.67
C PRO A 72 -0.77 2.31 14.18
N VAL A 73 0.28 3.04 14.55
CA VAL A 73 0.66 3.25 15.95
C VAL A 73 0.33 4.67 16.37
N MET A 74 -0.50 4.82 17.41
CA MET A 74 -0.78 6.12 18.02
C MET A 74 0.46 6.59 18.81
N LEU A 75 1.45 7.15 18.11
CA LEU A 75 2.73 7.57 18.70
C LEU A 75 2.57 8.60 19.83
N LYS A 76 1.45 9.34 19.86
CA LYS A 76 1.10 10.28 20.94
C LYS A 76 0.85 9.58 22.28
N ASP A 77 0.37 8.33 22.27
CA ASP A 77 0.06 7.56 23.47
C ASP A 77 1.13 6.47 23.69
N PRO A 78 2.03 6.64 24.69
CA PRO A 78 3.05 5.65 24.99
C PRO A 78 2.52 4.25 25.29
N SER A 79 1.28 4.12 25.75
CA SER A 79 0.68 2.81 26.01
C SER A 79 0.40 2.01 24.73
N CYS A 80 0.31 2.67 23.58
CA CYS A 80 0.09 2.04 22.28
C CYS A 80 1.39 1.58 21.59
N HIS A 81 2.57 1.98 22.07
CA HIS A 81 3.84 1.71 21.38
C HIS A 81 4.20 0.22 21.35
N ALA A 82 3.95 -0.50 22.45
CA ALA A 82 4.28 -1.92 22.56
C ALA A 82 3.49 -2.78 21.55
N GLY A 83 2.18 -2.55 21.43
CA GLY A 83 1.35 -3.27 20.45
C GLY A 83 1.76 -2.99 19.00
N GLY A 84 2.35 -1.82 18.74
CA GLY A 84 2.89 -1.45 17.43
C GLY A 84 4.15 -2.17 17.00
N ILE A 85 4.93 -2.71 17.94
CA ILE A 85 6.16 -3.46 17.65
C ILE A 85 5.86 -4.91 17.29
N GLU A 86 4.75 -5.45 17.82
CA GLU A 86 4.33 -6.85 17.65
C GLU A 86 3.44 -7.06 16.42
N ALA A 87 3.01 -5.98 15.76
CA ALA A 87 2.09 -5.98 14.61
C ALA A 87 2.80 -6.20 13.26
#